data_AF-A0A2D6YCP1-F1
#
_entry.id   AF-A0A2D6YCP1-F1
#
_cell.length_a   1.000
_cell.length_b   1.000
_cell.length_c   1.000
_cell.angle_alpha   90.00
_cell.angle_beta   90.00
_cell.angle_gamma   90.00
#
_symmetry.space_group_name_H-M   'P 1'
#
loop_
_entity.id
_entity.type
_entity.pdbx_description
1 polymer ?
#
loop_
_entity_poly.entity_id
_entity_poly.type
_entity_poly.pdbx_seq_one_letter_code
_entity_poly.pdbx_strand_id
1 'polypeptide(L)' 'MEFDSYMIPDEELELGQLRLLEVDNPVVLPVNTHIRVILTSTDVLHS' A
#
# COMPACT_ATOMS: atom_id res chain seq x y z
N MET A 1 7.53 4.60 13.48
CA MET A 1 6.81 5.34 12.42
C MET A 1 5.93 4.31 11.78
N GLU A 2 4.63 4.45 11.96
CA GLU A 2 3.59 3.57 11.42
C GLU A 2 2.68 4.47 10.59
N PHE A 3 2.20 3.95 9.46
CA PHE A 3 1.27 4.64 8.58
C PHE A 3 0.29 3.63 8.02
N ASP A 4 -0.93 4.09 7.78
CA ASP A 4 -1.95 3.32 7.09
C ASP A 4 -1.88 3.59 5.59
N SER A 5 -2.24 2.61 4.79
CA SER A 5 -2.24 2.69 3.33
C SER A 5 -3.62 2.30 2.82
N TYR A 6 -4.29 3.22 2.11
CA TYR A 6 -5.64 3.07 1.60
C TYR A 6 -5.68 3.30 0.09
N MET A 7 -6.66 2.68 -0.59
CA MET A 7 -6.90 2.90 -2.01
C MET A 7 -7.37 4.32 -2.28
N ILE A 8 -6.83 4.94 -3.34
CA ILE A 8 -7.28 6.27 -3.78
C ILE A 8 -8.69 6.13 -4.40
N PRO A 9 -9.67 6.93 -3.96
CA PRO A 9 -11.01 6.95 -4.56
C PRO A 9 -10.97 7.38 -6.02
N ASP A 10 -11.86 6.82 -6.86
CA ASP A 10 -11.92 7.11 -8.30
C ASP A 10 -12.08 8.61 -8.63
N GLU A 11 -12.66 9.40 -7.71
CA GLU A 11 -12.85 10.85 -7.84
C GLU A 11 -11.57 11.67 -7.62
N GLU A 12 -10.60 11.09 -6.90
CA GLU A 12 -9.33 11.72 -6.54
C GLU A 12 -8.17 11.23 -7.43
N LEU A 13 -8.43 10.29 -8.35
CA LEU A 13 -7.41 9.77 -9.26
C LEU A 13 -6.94 10.84 -10.25
N GLU A 14 -5.62 10.99 -10.33
CA GLU A 14 -4.95 11.84 -11.29
C GLU A 14 -4.83 11.18 -12.67
N LEU A 15 -4.62 11.99 -13.72
CA LEU A 15 -4.47 11.48 -15.08
C LEU A 15 -3.22 10.58 -15.18
N GLY A 16 -3.44 9.30 -15.49
CA GLY A 16 -2.38 8.30 -15.61
C GLY A 16 -2.28 7.34 -14.42
N GLN A 17 -2.99 7.61 -13.33
CA GLN A 17 -3.10 6.70 -12.20
C GLN A 17 -3.99 5.50 -12.52
N LEU A 18 -3.63 4.34 -11.95
CA LEU A 18 -4.35 3.09 -12.18
C LEU A 18 -5.49 2.91 -11.18
N ARG A 19 -6.70 2.88 -11.73
CA ARG A 19 -7.94 2.63 -10.96
C ARG A 19 -7.84 1.31 -10.20
N LEU A 20 -8.17 1.33 -8.90
CA LEU A 20 -8.12 0.19 -7.96
C LEU A 20 -6.72 -0.33 -7.62
N LEU A 21 -5.65 0.31 -8.10
CA LEU A 21 -4.27 -0.11 -7.82
C LEU A 21 -3.46 0.96 -7.10
N GLU A 22 -3.82 2.24 -7.27
CA GLU A 22 -3.16 3.31 -6.52
C GLU A 22 -3.56 3.34 -5.06
N VAL A 23 -2.57 3.67 -4.23
CA VAL A 23 -2.71 3.88 -2.80
C VAL A 23 -2.15 5.25 -2.41
N ASP A 24 -2.66 5.82 -1.33
CA ASP A 24 -2.23 7.12 -0.81
C ASP A 24 -0.78 7.11 -0.28
N ASN A 25 -0.39 6.05 0.40
CA ASN A 25 0.91 5.89 1.04
C ASN A 25 1.56 4.59 0.57
N PRO A 26 2.35 4.60 -0.52
CA PRO A 26 3.03 3.41 -1.01
C PRO A 26 4.17 2.99 -0.07
N VAL A 27 4.34 1.69 0.11
CA VAL A 27 5.43 1.14 0.92
C VAL A 27 6.75 1.24 0.14
N VAL A 28 7.65 2.11 0.60
CA VAL A 28 8.98 2.30 0.00
C VAL A 28 10.01 1.39 0.68
N LEU A 29 10.77 0.64 -0.12
CA LEU A 29 11.78 -0.30 0.37
C LEU A 29 13.13 -0.11 -0.36
N PRO A 30 14.27 -0.27 0.34
CA PRO A 30 15.59 -0.18 -0.27
C PRO A 30 15.90 -1.39 -1.16
N VAL A 31 16.43 -1.12 -2.35
CA VAL A 31 16.88 -2.17 -3.28
C VAL A 31 18.19 -2.81 -2.82
N ASN A 32 18.45 -4.06 -3.24
CA ASN A 32 19.70 -4.80 -2.99
C ASN A 32 20.03 -5.06 -1.51
N THR A 33 19.02 -5.13 -0.65
CA THR A 33 19.18 -5.49 0.76
C THR A 33 18.21 -6.60 1.16
N HIS A 34 18.53 -7.35 2.22
CA HIS A 34 17.66 -8.41 2.71
C HIS A 34 16.54 -7.82 3.57
N ILE A 35 15.30 -8.02 3.15
CA ILE A 35 14.11 -7.50 3.83
C ILE A 35 13.30 -8.70 4.36
N ARG A 36 12.83 -8.60 5.60
CA ARG A 36 11.89 -9.56 6.20
C ARG A 36 10.57 -8.85 6.46
N VAL A 37 9.50 -9.32 5.82
CA VAL A 37 8.13 -8.83 6.05
C VAL A 37 7.41 -9.81 6.96
N ILE A 38 6.76 -9.31 8.01
CA ILE A 38 5.92 -10.08 8.92
C ILE A 38 4.49 -9.58 8.75
N LEU A 39 3.60 -10.46 8.29
CA LEU A 39 2.19 -10.13 8.03
C LEU A 39 1.33 -10.66 9.17
N THR A 40 0.44 -9.83 9.69
CA THR A 40 -0.59 -10.19 10.68
C THR A 40 -1.86 -9.38 10.38
N SER A 41 -3.01 -9.94 10.71
CA SER A 41 -4.30 -9.24 10.56
C SER A 41 -4.85 -8.87 11.93
N THR A 42 -5.49 -7.69 12.02
CA THR A 42 -6.11 -7.21 13.27
C THR A 42 -7.56 -7.69 13.43
N ASP A 43 -8.25 -7.96 12.32
CA ASP A 43 -9.67 -8.36 12.31
C ASP A 43 -9.87 -9.72 11.62
N VAL A 44 -10.06 -9.72 10.30
CA VAL A 44 -10.24 -10.94 9.52
C VAL A 44 -9.02 -11.25 8.65
N LEU A 45 -8.97 -12.48 8.12
CA LEU A 45 -7.90 -12.92 7.23
C LEU A 45 -7.88 -12.07 5.96
N HIS A 46 -6.71 -11.51 5.66
CA HIS A 46 -6.36 -10.89 4.37
C HIS A 46 -5.09 -11.58 3.85
N SER A 47 -4.85 -11.54 2.53
CA SER A 47 -3.69 -12.18 1.87
C SER A 47 -2.97 -11.22 0.95
#